data_AF-A0A7J6WB24-F1
#
_entry.id   AF-A0A7J6WB24-F1
#
_cell.length_a   1.000
_cell.length_b   1.000
_cell.length_c   1.000
_cell.angle_alpha   90.00
_cell.angle_beta   90.00
_cell.angle_gamma   90.00
#
_symmetry.space_group_name_H-M   'P 1'
#
loop_
_entity.id
_entity.type
_entity.pdbx_description
1 polymer ?
#
loop_
_entity_poly.entity_id
_entity_poly.type
_entity_poly.pdbx_seq_one_letter_code
_entity_poly.pdbx_strand_id
1 'polypeptide(L)'
;VRKLDPNGHIRYILSRDSTRYKKWTYCRDLTQLDRDLSEVIYLSVHALETCLQEDNAYPVRGGNFEEGDRTLLDAIPILKGLVQTNTNDLRPALRKLREEATMVLLLFLKLL
;
A
#
# COMPACT_ATOMS: atom_id res chain seq x y z
N VAL A 1 -7.19 18.29 0.56
CA VAL A 1 -7.63 17.36 -0.51
C VAL A 1 -8.05 18.07 -1.78
N ARG A 2 -8.90 19.11 -1.76
CA ARG A 2 -9.33 19.81 -2.99
C ARG A 2 -8.20 20.33 -3.90
N LYS A 3 -7.06 20.74 -3.35
CA LYS A 3 -5.86 21.11 -4.13
C LYS A 3 -5.11 19.91 -4.72
N LEU A 4 -5.21 18.75 -4.08
CA LEU A 4 -4.51 17.51 -4.47
C LEU A 4 -5.27 16.76 -5.56
N ASP A 5 -6.60 16.80 -5.51
CA ASP A 5 -7.47 16.08 -6.42
C ASP A 5 -8.44 17.05 -7.13
N PRO A 6 -7.95 17.85 -8.09
CA PRO A 6 -8.80 18.78 -8.83
C PRO A 6 -9.79 18.06 -9.76
N ASN A 7 -9.49 16.82 -10.14
CA ASN A 7 -10.29 16.03 -11.08
C ASN A 7 -11.32 15.10 -10.39
N GLY A 8 -11.32 15.04 -9.05
CA GLY A 8 -12.30 14.26 -8.29
C GLY A 8 -12.13 12.74 -8.38
N HIS A 9 -10.90 12.25 -8.47
CA HIS A 9 -10.60 10.80 -8.46
C HIS A 9 -10.78 10.15 -7.08
N ILE A 10 -10.66 10.92 -5.99
CA ILE A 10 -10.81 10.44 -4.61
C ILE A 10 -12.30 10.38 -4.26
N ARG A 11 -12.83 9.16 -4.14
CA ARG A 11 -14.25 8.95 -3.80
C ARG A 11 -14.59 9.19 -2.33
N TYR A 12 -13.69 8.79 -1.42
CA TYR A 12 -13.90 8.88 0.02
C TYR A 12 -12.62 9.35 0.71
N ILE A 13 -12.76 10.19 1.73
CA ILE A 13 -11.65 10.70 2.53
C ILE A 13 -11.86 10.22 3.97
N LEU A 14 -10.92 9.42 4.48
CA LEU A 14 -10.96 8.87 5.83
C LEU A 14 -9.87 9.52 6.68
N SER A 15 -10.26 10.19 7.75
CA SER A 15 -9.37 10.89 8.68
C SER A 15 -9.02 10.02 9.89
N ARG A 16 -8.44 10.61 10.93
CA ARG A 16 -7.94 9.90 12.12
C ARG A 16 -9.07 9.27 12.94
N ASP A 17 -10.24 9.88 12.95
CA ASP A 17 -11.48 9.34 13.51
C ASP A 17 -11.86 7.97 12.92
N SER A 18 -11.49 7.69 11.66
CA SER A 18 -11.68 6.38 11.03
C SER A 18 -10.51 5.40 11.26
N THR A 19 -9.78 5.52 12.37
CA THR A 19 -8.69 4.59 12.76
C THR A 19 -9.03 3.88 14.07
N ARG A 20 -8.42 2.70 14.28
CA ARG A 20 -8.41 2.05 15.59
C ARG A 20 -7.08 2.32 16.28
N TYR A 21 -7.13 2.69 17.55
CA TYR A 21 -5.92 2.83 18.36
C TYR A 21 -5.55 1.48 18.96
N LYS A 22 -4.37 0.94 18.60
CA LYS A 22 -3.89 -0.37 19.05
C LYS A 22 -2.38 -0.32 19.26
N LYS A 23 -1.91 -0.83 20.41
CA LYS A 23 -0.47 -0.89 20.74
C LYS A 23 0.25 0.45 20.51
N TRP A 24 -0.35 1.54 20.98
CA TRP A 24 0.18 2.91 20.85
C TRP A 24 0.21 3.51 19.44
N THR A 25 -0.33 2.80 18.45
CA THR A 25 -0.35 3.23 17.04
C THR A 25 -1.79 3.32 16.52
N TYR A 26 -2.03 4.27 15.62
CA TYR A 26 -3.27 4.34 14.86
C TYR A 26 -3.21 3.38 13.67
N CYS A 27 -4.05 2.35 13.70
CA CYS A 27 -4.15 1.35 12.66
C CYS A 27 -5.43 1.54 11.84
N ARG A 28 -5.36 1.23 10.55
CA ARG A 28 -6.48 1.15 9.62
C ARG A 28 -7.05 -0.27 9.67
N ASP A 29 -8.35 -0.34 9.94
CA ASP A 29 -9.11 -1.58 9.88
C ASP A 29 -9.92 -1.62 8.59
N LEU A 30 -9.42 -2.38 7.61
CA LEU A 30 -10.03 -2.46 6.28
C LEU A 30 -11.37 -3.19 6.29
N THR A 31 -11.66 -3.99 7.32
CA THR A 31 -13.00 -4.65 7.46
C THR A 31 -14.13 -3.64 7.61
N GLN A 32 -13.82 -2.39 8.00
CA GLN A 32 -14.79 -1.32 8.16
C GLN A 32 -15.11 -0.60 6.85
N LEU A 33 -14.46 -0.94 5.74
CA LEU A 33 -14.66 -0.28 4.44
C LEU A 33 -15.89 -0.78 3.68
N ASP A 34 -16.54 -1.85 4.16
CA ASP A 34 -17.66 -2.49 3.48
C ASP A 34 -17.32 -2.85 2.02
N ARG A 35 -16.15 -3.47 1.84
CA ARG A 35 -15.61 -3.93 0.56
C ARG A 35 -15.08 -5.35 0.72
N ASP A 36 -15.10 -6.11 -0.37
CA ASP A 36 -14.40 -7.38 -0.40
C ASP A 36 -12.90 -7.14 -0.24
N LEU A 37 -12.30 -7.73 0.80
CA LEU A 37 -10.87 -7.61 1.07
C LEU A 37 -10.03 -8.32 -0.01
N SER A 38 -10.60 -9.20 -0.83
CA SER A 38 -9.90 -9.76 -1.98
C SER A 38 -9.51 -8.69 -3.03
N GLU A 39 -10.21 -7.55 -3.03
CA GLU A 39 -10.06 -6.45 -4.00
C GLU A 39 -9.46 -5.17 -3.40
N VAL A 40 -9.14 -5.16 -2.10
CA VAL A 40 -8.65 -3.97 -1.38
C VAL A 40 -7.13 -4.01 -1.24
N ILE A 41 -6.49 -2.89 -1.60
CA ILE A 41 -5.06 -2.66 -1.34
C ILE A 41 -4.91 -1.47 -0.40
N TYR A 42 -4.11 -1.62 0.64
CA TYR A 42 -3.68 -0.54 1.51
C TYR A 42 -2.23 -0.15 1.21
N LEU A 43 -2.07 1.02 0.59
CA LEU A 43 -0.79 1.58 0.16
C LEU A 43 -0.30 2.63 1.17
N SER A 44 0.85 2.42 1.79
CA SER A 44 1.44 3.37 2.76
C SER A 44 2.94 3.10 2.95
N VAL A 45 3.71 4.08 3.40
CA VAL A 45 5.11 3.85 3.79
C VAL A 45 5.20 2.94 5.02
N HIS A 46 4.21 3.04 5.91
CA HIS A 46 4.11 2.22 7.13
C HIS A 46 2.97 1.20 7.03
N ALA A 47 2.80 0.60 5.85
CA ALA A 47 1.62 -0.22 5.58
C ALA A 47 1.54 -1.43 6.51
N LEU A 48 2.67 -2.07 6.81
CA LEU A 48 2.72 -3.27 7.66
C LEU A 48 2.51 -2.95 9.13
N GLU A 49 2.92 -1.78 9.61
CA GLU A 49 2.75 -1.36 11.01
C GLU A 49 1.36 -0.77 11.28
N THR A 50 0.71 -0.23 10.25
CA THR A 50 -0.53 0.53 10.39
C THR A 50 -1.75 -0.16 9.78
N CYS A 51 -1.64 -1.34 9.19
CA CYS A 51 -2.78 -2.11 8.69
C CYS A 51 -3.13 -3.26 9.64
N LEU A 52 -4.42 -3.45 9.95
CA LEU A 52 -4.86 -4.64 10.69
C LEU A 52 -4.99 -5.89 9.81
N GLN A 53 -5.00 -5.73 8.50
CA GLN A 53 -5.03 -6.81 7.51
C GLN A 53 -3.75 -6.74 6.67
N GLU A 54 -2.65 -7.27 7.22
CA GLU A 54 -1.30 -7.15 6.63
C GLU A 54 -1.20 -7.77 5.22
N ASP A 55 -2.03 -8.76 4.89
CA ASP A 55 -2.07 -9.36 3.55
C ASP A 55 -2.57 -8.39 2.47
N ASN A 56 -3.31 -7.35 2.86
CA ASN A 56 -3.77 -6.27 2.00
C ASN A 56 -2.78 -5.10 1.95
N ALA A 57 -1.75 -5.11 2.79
CA ALA A 57 -0.82 -4.01 2.94
C ALA A 57 0.34 -4.11 1.93
N TYR A 58 0.56 -3.02 1.20
CA TYR A 58 1.72 -2.87 0.32
C TYR A 58 2.56 -1.66 0.75
N PRO A 59 3.77 -1.89 1.28
CA PRO A 59 4.66 -0.81 1.66
C PRO A 59 5.21 -0.14 0.39
N VAL A 60 4.92 1.15 0.21
CA VAL A 60 5.65 1.95 -0.78
C VAL A 60 6.93 2.45 -0.17
N ARG A 61 7.96 2.65 -1.00
CA ARG A 61 9.20 3.29 -0.54
C ARG A 61 8.85 4.65 0.05
N GLY A 62 9.50 5.00 1.16
CA GLY A 62 9.43 6.37 1.67
C GLY A 62 10.15 7.26 0.68
N GLY A 63 9.39 8.06 -0.07
CA GLY A 63 9.97 9.10 -0.92
C GLY A 63 10.78 10.08 -0.09
N ASN A 64 11.90 10.57 -0.61
CA ASN A 64 12.63 11.69 -0.03
C ASN A 64 11.90 13.03 -0.28
N PHE A 65 10.82 13.03 -1.08
CA PHE A 65 10.06 14.22 -1.48
C PHE A 65 10.94 15.29 -2.16
N GLU A 66 12.06 14.87 -2.75
CA GLU A 66 12.99 15.73 -3.47
C GLU A 66 12.59 15.85 -4.94
N GLU A 67 13.10 16.87 -5.63
CA GLU A 67 12.98 16.96 -7.08
C GLU A 67 13.59 15.72 -7.74
N GLY A 68 12.76 14.96 -8.47
CA GLY A 68 13.16 13.70 -9.08
C GLY A 68 12.69 12.45 -8.33
N ASP A 69 11.97 12.58 -7.21
CA ASP A 69 11.29 11.43 -6.58
C ASP A 69 10.24 10.84 -7.53
N ARG A 70 10.42 9.56 -7.87
CA ARG A 70 9.55 8.81 -8.79
C ARG A 70 8.76 7.73 -8.06
N THR A 71 8.77 7.68 -6.75
CA THR A 71 8.23 6.56 -5.98
C THR A 71 6.77 6.24 -6.32
N LEU A 72 5.92 7.27 -6.43
CA LEU A 72 4.52 7.09 -6.82
C LEU A 72 4.35 6.73 -8.31
N LEU A 73 5.22 7.25 -9.18
CA LEU A 73 5.22 6.91 -10.60
C LEU A 73 5.61 5.45 -10.82
N ASP A 74 6.60 4.97 -10.07
CA ASP A 74 7.10 3.60 -10.14
C ASP A 74 6.11 2.60 -9.51
N ALA A 75 5.20 3.06 -8.65
CA ALA A 75 4.10 2.25 -8.14
C ALA A 75 2.99 1.99 -9.19
N ILE A 76 2.80 2.87 -10.16
CA ILE A 76 1.76 2.74 -11.21
C ILE A 76 1.87 1.40 -11.98
N PRO A 77 3.03 1.01 -12.57
CA PRO A 77 3.12 -0.25 -13.31
C PRO A 77 2.85 -1.47 -12.44
N ILE A 78 3.23 -1.43 -11.16
CA ILE A 78 2.97 -2.52 -10.20
C ILE A 78 1.46 -2.67 -9.98
N LEU A 79 0.77 -1.57 -9.69
CA LEU A 79 -0.69 -1.56 -9.49
C LEU A 79 -1.44 -1.97 -10.75
N LYS A 80 -0.97 -1.54 -11.94
CA LYS A 80 -1.54 -1.99 -13.23
C LYS A 80 -1.36 -3.49 -13.43
N GLY A 81 -0.18 -4.02 -13.15
CA GLY A 81 0.09 -5.45 -13.25
C GLY A 81 -0.84 -6.28 -12.37
N LEU A 82 -1.04 -5.86 -11.12
CA LEU A 82 -1.97 -6.52 -10.19
C LEU A 82 -3.39 -6.62 -10.75
N VAL A 83 -3.93 -5.53 -11.29
CA VAL A 83 -5.28 -5.52 -11.90
C VAL A 83 -5.34 -6.38 -13.16
N GLN A 84 -4.30 -6.34 -14.00
CA GLN A 84 -4.26 -7.09 -15.27
C GLN A 84 -4.13 -8.60 -15.08
N THR A 85 -3.62 -9.06 -13.93
CA THR A 85 -3.46 -10.50 -13.66
C THR A 85 -4.83 -11.20 -13.48
N ASN A 86 -5.93 -10.44 -13.37
CA ASN A 86 -7.31 -10.92 -13.23
C ASN A 86 -7.45 -12.01 -12.16
N THR A 87 -6.78 -11.81 -11.02
CA THR A 87 -6.86 -12.74 -9.90
C THR A 87 -8.13 -12.47 -9.11
N ASN A 88 -8.85 -13.53 -8.71
CA ASN A 88 -10.01 -13.43 -7.82
C ASN A 88 -9.64 -12.91 -6.41
N ASP A 89 -8.35 -12.82 -6.11
CA ASP A 89 -7.81 -12.32 -4.85
C ASP A 89 -6.43 -11.70 -5.09
N LEU A 90 -6.25 -10.44 -4.67
CA LEU A 90 -5.00 -9.70 -4.84
C LEU A 90 -3.95 -10.06 -3.79
N ARG A 91 -4.34 -10.59 -2.62
CA ARG A 91 -3.46 -10.83 -1.47
C ARG A 91 -2.27 -11.75 -1.78
N PRO A 92 -2.43 -12.88 -2.50
CA PRO A 92 -1.29 -13.72 -2.87
C PRO A 92 -0.29 -13.01 -3.78
N ALA A 93 -0.77 -12.18 -4.70
CA ALA A 93 0.09 -11.40 -5.60
C ALA A 93 0.84 -10.30 -4.84
N LEU A 94 0.17 -9.60 -3.91
CA LEU A 94 0.81 -8.62 -3.02
C LEU A 94 1.91 -9.24 -2.17
N ARG A 95 1.64 -10.41 -1.61
CA ARG A 95 2.63 -11.17 -0.83
C ARG A 95 3.85 -11.50 -1.67
N LYS A 96 3.65 -12.02 -2.88
CA LYS A 96 4.75 -12.35 -3.80
C LYS A 96 5.60 -11.13 -4.14
N LEU A 97 4.98 -9.99 -4.46
CA LEU A 97 5.70 -8.74 -4.76
C LEU A 97 6.54 -8.26 -3.56
N ARG A 98 6.04 -8.41 -2.33
CA ARG A 98 6.78 -8.07 -1.10
C ARG A 98 7.97 -9.00 -0.87
N GLU A 99 7.79 -10.30 -1.08
CA GLU A 99 8.86 -11.29 -0.97
C GLU A 99 9.97 -11.02 -1.99
N GLU A 100 9.63 -10.73 -3.25
CA GLU A 100 10.59 -10.35 -4.29
C GLU A 100 11.39 -9.10 -3.92
N ALA A 101 10.73 -8.06 -3.41
CA ALA A 101 11.40 -6.84 -2.95
C ALA A 101 12.37 -7.10 -1.78
N THR A 102 12.00 -8.01 -0.87
CA THR A 102 12.82 -8.39 0.30
C THR A 102 14.05 -9.21 -0.12
N MET A 103 13.87 -10.13 -1.09
CA MET A 103 14.95 -10.96 -1.61
C MET A 103 16.03 -10.14 -2.32
N VAL A 104 15.64 -9.12 -3.08
CA VAL A 104 16.59 -8.19 -3.71
C VAL A 104 17.45 -7.49 -2.64
N LEU A 105 16.84 -6.98 -1.57
CA LEU A 105 17.58 -6.31 -0.49
C LEU A 105 18.54 -7.27 0.25
N LEU A 106 18.10 -8.50 0.53
CA LEU A 106 18.95 -9.50 1.17
C LEU A 106 20.13 -9.95 0.30
N LEU A 107 19.95 -10.02 -1.03
CA LEU A 107 21.05 -10.28 -1.96
C LEU A 107 22.07 -9.13 -1.94
N PHE A 108 21.61 -7.87 -1.94
CA PHE A 108 22.52 -6.72 -1.82
C PHE A 108 23.30 -6.72 -0.51
N LEU A 109 22.67 -7.07 0.61
CA LEU A 109 23.36 -7.12 1.91
C LEU A 109 24.32 -8.31 2.06
N LYS A 110 24.11 -9.42 1.35
CA LYS A 110 25.03 -10.57 1.35
C LYS A 110 26.27 -10.37 0.46
N LEU A 111 26.25 -9.34 -0.40
CA LEU A 111 27.33 -9.01 -1.33
C LEU A 111 28.21 -7.85 -0.83
N LEU A 112 27.95 -7.34 0.37
CA LEU A 112 28.75 -6.35 1.11
C LEU A 112 29.38 -7.01 2.34
#